data_AF-A0A8J4X1A6-F1
#
_entry.id   AF-A0A8J4X1A6-F1
#
_cell.length_a   1.000
_cell.length_b   1.000
_cell.length_c   1.000
_cell.angle_alpha   90.00
_cell.angle_beta   90.00
_cell.angle_gamma   90.00
#
_symmetry.space_group_name_H-M   'P 1'
#
loop_
_entity.id
_entity.type
_entity.pdbx_description
1 polymer ?
#
loop_
_entity_poly.entity_id
_entity_poly.type
_entity_poly.pdbx_seq_one_letter_code
_entity_poly.pdbx_strand_id
1 'polypeptide(L)'
;MVMMLRLGPKSLPVYGGALSPGCSRYHSARYHHDTRWGECDQQCVCVCVCVCYSRVSVCVCVCVTVGGVSVISSVVPADYDGDSQMDVLLTGHGSDLQHTKVFVFWGNNQTLNQSERVDLNRTFNDQPLVMDFNGDMIPDIFGTVGKSTEVCYLRDRKLRCERALGSDVQIRVPHSNAFINLNKDFTADLFLSTGSNPVFEFETWINTDGNFTKNYTLKAPENIKRVGQSAFVDFDGDGSQDHLLPVCMDDACTKSAIYLSKPGEPE
;
A
#
# COMPACT_ATOMS: atom_id res chain seq x y z
N MET A 1 -9.46 10.50 -1.51
CA MET A 1 -9.14 9.98 -2.86
C MET A 1 -7.82 10.58 -3.29
N VAL A 2 -6.75 9.80 -3.27
CA VAL A 2 -5.43 10.20 -3.79
C VAL A 2 -5.38 9.76 -5.25
N MET A 3 -5.16 10.71 -6.16
CA MET A 3 -5.06 10.45 -7.59
C MET A 3 -3.57 10.44 -7.96
N MET A 4 -3.04 9.26 -8.35
CA MET A 4 -1.66 9.13 -8.77
C MET A 4 -1.53 9.46 -10.26
N LEU A 5 -0.56 10.31 -10.61
CA LEU A 5 -0.21 10.62 -11.99
C LEU A 5 1.27 10.31 -12.21
N ARG A 6 1.55 9.32 -13.05
CA ARG A 6 2.89 9.05 -13.54
C ARG A 6 3.15 9.94 -14.76
N LEU A 7 3.97 10.97 -14.60
CA LEU A 7 4.45 11.77 -15.72
C LEU A 7 5.86 11.30 -16.07
N GLY A 8 5.96 10.43 -17.08
CA GLY A 8 7.23 10.08 -17.72
C GLY A 8 7.57 11.07 -18.84
N PRO A 9 8.81 11.07 -19.36
CA PRO A 9 9.25 12.06 -20.35
C PRO A 9 8.39 12.15 -21.62
N LYS A 10 7.61 11.13 -22.00
CA LYS A 10 6.67 11.15 -23.15
C LYS A 10 5.55 10.10 -23.07
N SER A 11 4.83 9.94 -21.97
CA SER A 11 3.73 8.95 -21.94
C SER A 11 2.50 9.39 -21.15
N LEU A 12 1.33 9.14 -21.76
CA LEU A 12 -0.03 9.35 -21.25
C LEU A 12 -0.24 8.68 -19.87
N PRO A 13 -1.05 9.29 -18.98
CA PRO A 13 -1.31 8.76 -17.65
C PRO A 13 -2.16 7.47 -17.69
N VAL A 14 -1.79 6.50 -16.85
CA VAL A 14 -2.58 5.29 -16.55
C VAL A 14 -3.25 5.50 -15.19
N TYR A 15 -4.58 5.31 -15.13
CA TYR A 15 -5.40 5.52 -13.93
C TYR A 15 -5.69 4.19 -13.22
N GLY A 16 -5.56 4.15 -11.89
CA GLY A 16 -6.06 3.06 -11.05
C GLY A 16 -6.47 3.59 -9.67
N GLY A 17 -7.73 3.41 -9.29
CA GLY A 17 -8.25 3.75 -7.96
C GLY A 17 -9.72 3.36 -7.80
N ALA A 18 -10.05 2.69 -6.69
CA ALA A 18 -11.40 2.27 -6.31
C ALA A 18 -12.15 3.38 -5.54
N LEU A 19 -13.49 3.40 -5.68
CA LEU A 19 -14.41 4.41 -5.14
C LEU A 19 -14.80 4.11 -3.68
N SER A 20 -14.94 5.15 -2.84
CA SER A 20 -15.67 5.07 -1.56
C SER A 20 -17.19 5.22 -1.78
N PRO A 21 -18.07 4.60 -0.97
CA PRO A 21 -19.52 4.69 -1.15
C PRO A 21 -20.00 6.12 -0.81
N GLY A 22 -20.54 6.83 -1.80
CA GLY A 22 -21.09 8.19 -1.64
C GLY A 22 -20.72 9.18 -2.76
N CYS A 23 -19.71 8.88 -3.59
CA CYS A 23 -19.38 9.70 -4.78
C CYS A 23 -20.03 9.13 -6.04
N SER A 24 -21.22 9.62 -6.39
CA SER A 24 -22.06 9.09 -7.48
C SER A 24 -21.73 9.60 -8.89
N ARG A 25 -20.61 10.33 -9.10
CA ARG A 25 -20.20 10.78 -10.44
C ARG A 25 -18.68 10.79 -10.61
N TYR A 26 -18.19 10.07 -11.62
CA TYR A 26 -16.89 10.31 -12.24
C TYR A 26 -16.91 11.74 -12.82
N HIS A 27 -16.34 12.70 -12.12
CA HIS A 27 -15.94 13.96 -12.74
C HIS A 27 -14.46 13.82 -13.10
N SER A 28 -14.18 13.81 -14.40
CA SER A 28 -12.82 14.05 -14.89
C SER A 28 -12.32 15.32 -14.23
N ALA A 29 -11.16 15.24 -13.55
CA ALA A 29 -10.47 16.40 -13.05
C ALA A 29 -10.25 17.35 -14.23
N ARG A 30 -11.07 18.40 -14.32
CA ARG A 30 -10.94 19.41 -15.37
C ARG A 30 -9.78 20.28 -14.94
N TYR A 31 -8.59 19.97 -15.46
CA TYR A 31 -7.38 20.75 -15.27
C TYR A 31 -7.67 22.19 -15.68
N HIS A 32 -7.64 23.12 -14.73
CA HIS A 32 -7.53 24.53 -15.07
C HIS A 32 -6.11 24.77 -15.61
N HIS A 33 -6.04 25.32 -16.82
CA HIS A 33 -4.85 25.54 -17.64
C HIS A 33 -3.77 26.48 -17.05
N ASP A 34 -3.83 26.81 -15.76
CA ASP A 34 -3.02 27.86 -15.14
C ASP A 34 -1.93 27.34 -14.18
N THR A 35 -1.66 26.02 -14.19
CA THR A 35 -0.43 25.50 -13.59
C THR A 35 0.72 25.65 -14.58
N ARG A 36 1.58 26.67 -14.35
CA ARG A 36 2.91 26.73 -14.96
C ARG A 36 3.72 25.53 -14.45
N TRP A 37 3.77 24.46 -15.23
CA TRP A 37 4.70 23.37 -15.04
C TRP A 37 6.10 23.90 -15.38
N GLY A 38 6.97 24.02 -14.38
CA GLY A 38 8.40 24.19 -14.62
C GLY A 38 8.93 22.94 -15.29
N GLU A 39 9.83 23.08 -16.26
CA GLU A 39 10.61 21.95 -16.78
C GLU A 39 11.35 21.29 -15.61
N CYS A 40 11.15 20.00 -15.43
CA CYS A 40 11.82 19.22 -14.40
C CYS A 40 12.57 18.07 -15.07
N ASP A 41 13.90 18.11 -15.03
CA ASP A 41 14.77 17.02 -15.48
C ASP A 41 14.80 15.84 -14.48
N GLN A 42 13.90 15.81 -13.50
CA GLN A 42 13.89 14.88 -12.36
C GLN A 42 12.57 14.09 -12.28
N GLN A 43 12.54 13.06 -11.42
CA GLN A 43 11.30 12.33 -11.14
C GLN A 43 10.34 13.20 -10.30
N CYS A 44 9.15 13.44 -10.82
CA CYS A 44 8.13 14.25 -10.17
C CYS A 44 7.15 13.39 -9.39
N VAL A 45 6.83 13.79 -8.16
CA VAL A 45 5.78 13.18 -7.34
C VAL A 45 4.66 14.19 -7.15
N CYS A 46 3.47 13.89 -7.68
CA CYS A 46 2.29 14.70 -7.45
C CYS A 46 1.42 14.07 -6.37
N VAL A 47 1.19 14.81 -5.28
CA VAL A 47 0.28 14.43 -4.21
C VAL A 47 -0.96 15.32 -4.31
N CYS A 48 -2.09 14.74 -4.72
CA CYS A 48 -3.37 15.44 -4.78
C CYS A 48 -4.16 15.24 -3.49
N VAL A 49 -4.50 16.34 -2.82
CA VAL A 49 -5.37 16.34 -1.64
C VAL A 49 -6.75 16.87 -2.06
N CYS A 50 -7.74 15.98 -2.08
CA CYS A 50 -9.13 16.35 -2.35
C CYS A 50 -9.82 16.80 -1.05
N VAL A 51 -10.20 18.07 -0.96
CA VAL A 51 -10.94 18.60 0.20
C VAL A 51 -12.44 18.45 -0.05
N CYS A 52 -13.07 17.53 0.69
CA CYS A 52 -14.45 17.11 0.45
C CYS A 52 -15.50 18.22 0.74
N TYR A 53 -15.15 19.23 1.54
CA TYR A 53 -16.10 20.27 1.99
C TYR A 53 -16.48 21.27 0.89
N SER A 54 -15.65 21.45 -0.14
CA SER A 54 -15.80 22.56 -1.12
C SER A 54 -15.96 22.10 -2.56
N ARG A 55 -15.93 20.79 -2.85
CA ARG A 55 -15.77 20.24 -4.22
C ARG A 55 -14.54 20.81 -4.94
N VAL A 56 -13.52 21.24 -4.21
CA VAL A 56 -12.24 21.71 -4.75
C VAL A 56 -11.18 20.65 -4.46
N SER A 57 -10.54 20.17 -5.52
CA SER A 57 -9.33 19.36 -5.41
C SER A 57 -8.12 20.29 -5.48
N VAL A 58 -7.28 20.27 -4.44
CA VAL A 58 -6.01 20.97 -4.44
C VAL A 58 -4.92 19.93 -4.68
N CYS A 59 -4.22 20.04 -5.81
CA CYS A 59 -3.07 19.19 -6.10
C CYS A 59 -1.78 19.95 -5.80
N VAL A 60 -0.93 19.35 -4.98
CA VAL A 60 0.43 19.83 -4.74
C VAL A 60 1.37 18.88 -5.47
N CYS A 61 2.06 19.39 -6.48
CA CYS A 61 3.11 18.64 -7.17
C CYS A 61 4.46 19.05 -6.61
N VAL A 62 5.23 18.07 -6.13
CA VAL A 62 6.57 18.27 -5.59
C VAL A 62 7.55 17.43 -6.41
N CYS A 63 8.60 18.09 -6.93
CA CYS A 63 9.69 17.38 -7.57
C CYS A 63 10.60 16.83 -6.49
N VAL A 64 10.85 15.51 -6.49
CA VAL A 64 11.65 14.86 -5.44
C VAL A 64 12.78 14.09 -6.10
N THR A 65 14.01 14.36 -5.68
CA THR A 65 15.19 13.58 -6.10
C THR A 65 15.67 12.73 -4.93
N VAL A 66 15.76 11.42 -5.16
CA VAL A 66 16.30 10.48 -4.18
C VAL A 66 17.56 9.84 -4.72
N GLY A 67 18.70 10.16 -4.12
CA GLY A 67 19.98 9.56 -4.47
C GLY A 67 19.95 8.03 -4.33
N GLY A 68 20.42 7.32 -5.36
CA GLY A 68 20.47 5.85 -5.34
C GLY A 68 19.14 5.14 -5.58
N VAL A 69 18.12 5.87 -6.08
CA VAL A 69 16.85 5.34 -6.60
C VAL A 69 16.80 5.65 -8.10
N SER A 70 16.56 4.62 -8.91
CA SER A 70 16.42 4.75 -10.38
C SER A 70 14.96 4.95 -10.80
N VAL A 71 14.02 4.34 -10.08
CA VAL A 71 12.58 4.36 -10.37
C VAL A 71 11.79 4.40 -9.08
N ILE A 72 10.91 5.39 -8.95
CA ILE A 72 9.86 5.43 -7.92
C ILE A 72 8.81 4.37 -8.26
N SER A 73 8.47 3.51 -7.30
CA SER A 73 7.49 2.44 -7.46
C SER A 73 6.18 2.68 -6.72
N SER A 74 6.17 3.43 -5.61
CA SER A 74 4.95 3.84 -4.92
C SER A 74 5.14 5.11 -4.10
N VAL A 75 4.01 5.76 -3.77
CA VAL A 75 3.92 6.96 -2.94
C VAL A 75 2.69 6.82 -2.05
N VAL A 76 2.87 6.95 -0.73
CA VAL A 76 1.79 6.83 0.26
C VAL A 76 1.78 8.09 1.14
N PRO A 77 0.78 8.97 1.00
CA PRO A 77 0.64 10.13 1.86
C PRO A 77 -0.03 9.72 3.19
N ALA A 78 0.55 10.14 4.31
CA ALA A 78 0.04 9.88 5.66
C ALA A 78 0.73 10.83 6.66
N ASP A 79 0.34 10.85 7.93
CA ASP A 79 1.00 11.62 8.99
C ASP A 79 1.90 10.68 9.80
N TYR A 80 3.17 10.53 9.40
CA TYR A 80 4.07 9.49 9.92
C TYR A 80 4.75 9.86 11.23
N ASP A 81 4.63 11.12 11.69
CA ASP A 81 5.15 11.55 13.00
C ASP A 81 4.08 12.04 13.97
N GLY A 82 2.82 12.09 13.54
CA GLY A 82 1.67 12.48 14.36
C GLY A 82 1.55 13.99 14.56
N ASP A 83 2.21 14.82 13.74
CA ASP A 83 2.18 16.28 13.86
C ASP A 83 0.98 16.94 13.17
N SER A 84 0.05 16.13 12.64
CA SER A 84 -1.14 16.54 11.88
C SER A 84 -0.84 17.23 10.54
N GLN A 85 0.39 17.12 10.03
CA GLN A 85 0.74 17.50 8.67
C GLN A 85 0.85 16.28 7.77
N MET A 86 0.64 16.50 6.46
CA MET A 86 0.71 15.42 5.49
C MET A 86 2.18 15.17 5.12
N ASP A 87 2.69 14.03 5.56
CA ASP A 87 3.96 13.48 5.12
C ASP A 87 3.77 12.59 3.88
N VAL A 88 4.90 12.14 3.33
CA VAL A 88 4.91 11.26 2.18
C VAL A 88 5.93 10.16 2.38
N LEU A 89 5.45 8.91 2.41
CA LEU A 89 6.28 7.75 2.22
C LEU A 89 6.48 7.49 0.73
N LEU A 90 7.74 7.39 0.32
CA LEU A 90 8.13 7.10 -1.05
C LEU A 90 8.86 5.78 -1.07
N THR A 91 8.48 4.92 -2.01
CA THR A 91 9.21 3.69 -2.29
C THR A 91 9.80 3.72 -3.68
N GLY A 92 10.98 3.15 -3.82
CA GLY A 92 11.66 3.11 -5.10
C GLY A 92 12.72 2.03 -5.16
N HIS A 93 13.10 1.70 -6.37
CA HIS A 93 14.10 0.68 -6.65
C HIS A 93 15.44 1.32 -7.01
N GLY A 94 16.53 0.66 -6.60
CA GLY A 94 17.88 1.01 -7.04
C GLY A 94 18.14 0.56 -8.48
N SER A 95 19.41 0.36 -8.81
CA SER A 95 19.81 -0.23 -10.10
C SER A 95 19.53 -1.74 -10.18
N ASP A 96 19.41 -2.42 -9.05
CA ASP A 96 19.17 -3.87 -8.97
C ASP A 96 17.72 -4.25 -9.31
N LEU A 97 16.76 -3.33 -9.16
CA LEU A 97 15.32 -3.51 -9.38
C LEU A 97 14.65 -4.63 -8.56
N GLN A 98 15.42 -5.37 -7.75
CA GLN A 98 14.92 -6.49 -6.93
C GLN A 98 14.42 -6.05 -5.56
N HIS A 99 15.00 -4.98 -5.02
CA HIS A 99 14.67 -4.53 -3.68
C HIS A 99 14.07 -3.14 -3.68
N THR A 100 13.24 -2.92 -2.67
CA THR A 100 12.55 -1.67 -2.43
C THR A 100 13.24 -0.91 -1.30
N LYS A 101 13.62 0.34 -1.58
CA LYS A 101 14.03 1.31 -0.57
C LYS A 101 12.84 2.18 -0.20
N VAL A 102 12.79 2.60 1.05
CA VAL A 102 11.67 3.34 1.63
C VAL A 102 12.18 4.60 2.31
N PHE A 103 11.50 5.70 2.03
CA PHE A 103 11.86 7.02 2.53
C PHE A 103 10.61 7.74 3.03
N VAL A 104 10.73 8.49 4.11
CA VAL A 104 9.66 9.36 4.61
C VAL A 104 10.11 10.82 4.48
N PHE A 105 9.29 11.61 3.78
CA PHE A 105 9.46 13.05 3.61
C PHE A 105 8.45 13.79 4.47
N TRP A 106 8.95 14.71 5.29
CA TRP A 106 8.11 15.46 6.22
C TRP A 106 7.33 16.57 5.52
N GLY A 107 6.06 16.67 5.86
CA GLY A 107 5.19 17.77 5.52
C GLY A 107 5.63 19.06 6.20
N ASN A 108 5.51 20.15 5.47
CA ASN A 108 5.54 21.50 6.03
C ASN A 108 4.53 22.35 5.27
N ASN A 109 3.30 22.39 5.80
CA ASN A 109 2.15 23.05 5.19
C ASN A 109 1.86 22.58 3.74
N GLN A 110 2.32 23.33 2.74
CA GLN A 110 2.11 23.06 1.31
C GLN A 110 3.36 22.51 0.62
N THR A 111 4.39 22.15 1.39
CA THR A 111 5.69 21.70 0.86
C THR A 111 6.17 20.45 1.56
N LEU A 112 7.13 19.74 0.93
CA LEU A 112 7.84 18.62 1.55
C LEU A 112 9.27 19.05 1.86
N ASN A 113 9.73 18.75 3.07
CA ASN A 113 11.11 18.98 3.46
C ASN A 113 12.02 17.89 2.88
N GLN A 114 12.72 18.21 1.80
CA GLN A 114 13.60 17.26 1.11
C GLN A 114 14.93 17.04 1.83
N SER A 115 15.37 17.99 2.65
CA SER A 115 16.65 17.95 3.36
C SER A 115 16.62 17.08 4.62
N GLU A 116 15.47 16.95 5.27
CA GLU A 116 15.33 16.28 6.58
C GLU A 116 14.59 14.95 6.52
N ARG A 117 14.55 14.31 5.33
CA ARG A 117 13.89 13.01 5.15
C ARG A 117 14.49 11.92 6.04
N VAL A 118 13.69 10.92 6.37
CA VAL A 118 14.17 9.69 7.01
C VAL A 118 14.31 8.58 5.96
N ASP A 119 15.46 7.91 5.98
CA ASP A 119 15.67 6.63 5.29
C ASP A 119 15.40 5.50 6.29
N LEU A 120 14.60 4.52 5.90
CA LEU A 120 14.38 3.35 6.75
C LEU A 120 15.67 2.53 6.96
N ASN A 121 16.68 2.71 6.10
CA ASN A 121 17.93 1.95 6.12
C ASN A 121 17.67 0.44 6.16
N ARG A 122 16.64 0.02 5.42
CA ARG A 122 16.20 -1.36 5.22
C ARG A 122 16.00 -1.60 3.73
N THR A 123 16.30 -2.82 3.33
CA THR A 123 16.15 -3.28 1.96
C THR A 123 15.00 -4.27 1.93
N PHE A 124 13.82 -3.78 1.58
CA PHE A 124 12.61 -4.60 1.54
C PHE A 124 12.59 -5.46 0.28
N ASN A 125 12.09 -6.70 0.42
CA ASN A 125 11.99 -7.62 -0.71
C ASN A 125 10.89 -7.24 -1.71
N ASP A 126 9.88 -6.48 -1.28
CA ASP A 126 8.75 -6.00 -2.08
C ASP A 126 8.23 -4.67 -1.50
N GLN A 127 7.12 -4.14 -2.02
CA GLN A 127 6.48 -2.94 -1.51
C GLN A 127 5.96 -3.13 -0.08
N PRO A 128 6.27 -2.23 0.88
CA PRO A 128 5.77 -2.33 2.24
C PRO A 128 4.26 -2.03 2.31
N LEU A 129 3.64 -2.55 3.37
CA LEU A 129 2.27 -2.24 3.77
C LEU A 129 2.30 -1.14 4.83
N VAL A 130 1.46 -0.12 4.66
CA VAL A 130 1.28 0.95 5.65
C VAL A 130 0.06 0.61 6.51
N MET A 131 0.21 0.61 7.83
CA MET A 131 -0.83 0.19 8.77
C MET A 131 -0.61 0.80 10.15
N ASP A 132 -1.64 0.90 10.99
CA ASP A 132 -1.47 1.21 12.42
C ASP A 132 -1.30 -0.10 13.19
N PHE A 133 -0.06 -0.44 13.54
CA PHE A 133 0.26 -1.74 14.14
C PHE A 133 0.05 -1.73 15.66
N ASN A 134 0.33 -0.61 16.31
CA ASN A 134 0.32 -0.50 17.77
C ASN A 134 -0.94 0.20 18.33
N GLY A 135 -1.84 0.66 17.46
CA GLY A 135 -3.11 1.31 17.84
C GLY A 135 -2.95 2.77 18.28
N ASP A 136 -1.85 3.44 17.95
CA ASP A 136 -1.59 4.85 18.31
C ASP A 136 -2.10 5.85 17.25
N MET A 137 -2.78 5.37 16.21
CA MET A 137 -3.28 6.13 15.05
C MET A 137 -2.19 6.78 14.19
N ILE A 138 -0.93 6.45 14.41
CA ILE A 138 0.19 6.86 13.56
C ILE A 138 0.50 5.70 12.59
N PRO A 139 0.69 5.97 11.29
CA PRO A 139 0.99 4.93 10.31
C PRO A 139 2.38 4.33 10.51
N ASP A 140 2.41 3.02 10.65
CA ASP A 140 3.59 2.16 10.69
C ASP A 140 3.80 1.47 9.34
N ILE A 141 4.98 0.88 9.16
CA ILE A 141 5.47 0.34 7.90
C ILE A 141 5.85 -1.12 8.10
N PHE A 142 5.00 -2.03 7.61
CA PHE A 142 5.22 -3.47 7.65
C PHE A 142 5.83 -3.97 6.34
N GLY A 143 6.78 -4.89 6.40
CA GLY A 143 7.28 -5.56 5.20
C GLY A 143 8.28 -6.68 5.50
N THR A 144 8.83 -7.26 4.43
CA THR A 144 9.83 -8.32 4.54
C THR A 144 11.23 -7.79 4.25
N VAL A 145 12.16 -8.04 5.18
CA VAL A 145 13.58 -7.74 5.03
C VAL A 145 14.34 -9.07 5.12
N GLY A 146 14.92 -9.50 4.00
CA GLY A 146 15.59 -10.81 3.93
C GLY A 146 14.60 -11.97 4.08
N LYS A 147 14.59 -12.64 5.23
CA LYS A 147 13.65 -13.73 5.54
C LYS A 147 12.66 -13.41 6.66
N SER A 148 12.81 -12.24 7.27
CA SER A 148 12.05 -11.85 8.45
C SER A 148 11.08 -10.74 8.11
N THR A 149 9.92 -10.75 8.77
CA THR A 149 8.97 -9.65 8.72
C THR A 149 9.36 -8.62 9.77
N GLU A 150 9.39 -7.36 9.35
CA GLU A 150 9.68 -6.22 10.21
C GLU A 150 8.51 -5.24 10.16
N VAL A 151 8.27 -4.58 11.29
CA VAL A 151 7.44 -3.39 11.39
C VAL A 151 8.34 -2.24 11.82
N CYS A 152 8.26 -1.13 11.10
CA CYS A 152 9.00 0.09 11.36
C CYS A 152 8.02 1.22 11.66
N TYR A 153 8.26 1.95 12.74
CA TYR A 153 7.44 3.06 13.19
C TYR A 153 8.31 4.24 13.61
N LEU A 154 7.71 5.43 13.60
CA LEU A 154 8.38 6.70 13.86
C LEU A 154 7.76 7.35 15.09
N ARG A 155 8.58 7.61 16.11
CA ARG A 155 8.17 8.40 17.29
C ARG A 155 9.08 9.60 17.41
N ASP A 156 8.52 10.80 17.39
CA ASP A 156 9.27 12.05 17.31
C ASP A 156 10.30 12.05 16.16
N ARG A 157 9.88 11.55 14.98
CA ARG A 157 10.73 11.34 13.78
C ARG A 157 11.92 10.40 13.98
N LYS A 158 11.97 9.63 15.07
CA LYS A 158 13.00 8.62 15.32
C LYS A 158 12.51 7.25 14.89
N LEU A 159 13.20 6.69 13.90
CA LEU A 159 12.91 5.36 13.38
C LEU A 159 13.20 4.26 14.41
N ARG A 160 12.21 3.41 14.64
CA ARG A 160 12.34 2.13 15.33
C ARG A 160 11.82 1.04 14.40
N CYS A 161 12.54 -0.06 14.32
CA CYS A 161 12.10 -1.23 13.58
C CYS A 161 12.28 -2.46 14.46
N GLU A 162 11.31 -3.34 14.45
CA GLU A 162 11.32 -4.58 15.20
C GLU A 162 10.70 -5.71 14.39
N ARG A 163 10.90 -6.93 14.87
CA ARG A 163 10.35 -8.12 14.22
C ARG A 163 8.85 -8.15 14.42
N ALA A 164 8.09 -8.23 13.32
CA ALA A 164 6.63 -8.17 13.37
C ALA A 164 5.97 -9.51 13.72
N LEU A 165 6.46 -10.62 13.16
CA LEU A 165 5.88 -11.95 13.37
C LEU A 165 6.84 -12.88 14.13
N GLY A 166 6.30 -13.71 15.02
CA GLY A 166 7.07 -14.67 15.81
C GLY A 166 7.73 -15.79 14.99
N SER A 167 7.29 -16.03 13.74
CA SER A 167 7.88 -17.02 12.82
C SER A 167 8.28 -16.38 11.50
N ASP A 168 9.24 -16.98 10.79
CA ASP A 168 9.57 -16.57 9.43
C ASP A 168 8.46 -17.04 8.49
N VAL A 169 7.92 -16.11 7.70
CA VAL A 169 6.85 -16.36 6.74
C VAL A 169 7.37 -16.03 5.34
N GLN A 170 7.20 -16.97 4.41
CA GLN A 170 7.52 -16.74 3.00
C GLN A 170 6.38 -15.97 2.32
N ILE A 171 6.44 -14.65 2.44
CA ILE A 171 5.55 -13.73 1.74
C ILE A 171 5.86 -13.78 0.24
N ARG A 172 4.81 -13.84 -0.58
CA ARG A 172 4.91 -13.88 -2.05
C ARG A 172 5.44 -12.55 -2.58
N VAL A 173 6.12 -12.57 -3.73
CA VAL A 173 6.52 -11.34 -4.44
C VAL A 173 6.07 -11.44 -5.91
N PRO A 174 5.23 -10.52 -6.42
CA PRO A 174 4.53 -9.48 -5.66
C PRO A 174 3.49 -10.07 -4.71
N HIS A 175 3.31 -9.46 -3.52
CA HIS A 175 2.22 -9.85 -2.61
C HIS A 175 0.94 -9.04 -2.82
N SER A 176 -0.11 -9.49 -2.14
CA SER A 176 -1.40 -8.81 -1.97
C SER A 176 -1.79 -8.79 -0.50
N ASN A 177 -0.83 -8.45 0.35
CA ASN A 177 -1.06 -8.34 1.79
C ASN A 177 -2.02 -7.19 2.08
N ALA A 178 -2.86 -7.34 3.10
CA ALA A 178 -3.80 -6.32 3.52
C ALA A 178 -3.80 -6.22 5.04
N PHE A 179 -4.14 -5.03 5.55
CA PHE A 179 -4.52 -4.84 6.94
C PHE A 179 -6.04 -4.67 7.00
N ILE A 180 -6.69 -5.47 7.83
CA ILE A 180 -8.14 -5.64 7.81
C ILE A 180 -8.57 -6.07 9.21
N ASN A 181 -9.71 -5.58 9.70
CA ASN A 181 -10.25 -6.02 10.98
C ASN A 181 -11.01 -7.34 10.78
N LEU A 182 -10.37 -8.48 11.07
CA LEU A 182 -10.89 -9.82 10.81
C LEU A 182 -11.76 -10.35 11.95
N ASN A 183 -11.47 -9.95 13.20
CA ASN A 183 -12.19 -10.41 14.39
C ASN A 183 -13.20 -9.39 14.94
N LYS A 184 -13.34 -8.23 14.28
CA LYS A 184 -14.24 -7.12 14.65
C LYS A 184 -13.87 -6.45 15.98
N ASP A 185 -12.59 -6.39 16.35
CA ASP A 185 -12.11 -5.76 17.59
C ASP A 185 -11.61 -4.31 17.45
N PHE A 186 -11.72 -3.74 16.25
CA PHE A 186 -11.28 -2.39 15.84
C PHE A 186 -9.77 -2.22 15.70
N THR A 187 -8.99 -3.27 15.90
CA THR A 187 -7.57 -3.29 15.57
C THR A 187 -7.35 -3.79 14.15
N ALA A 188 -6.20 -3.44 13.57
CA ALA A 188 -5.82 -3.89 12.25
C ALA A 188 -5.14 -5.27 12.33
N ASP A 189 -5.82 -6.31 11.87
CA ASP A 189 -5.25 -7.64 11.66
C ASP A 189 -4.53 -7.72 10.32
N LEU A 190 -3.71 -8.76 10.12
CA LEU A 190 -2.98 -8.98 8.87
C LEU A 190 -3.58 -10.13 8.07
N PHE A 191 -3.73 -9.89 6.78
CA PHE A 191 -3.90 -10.91 5.76
C PHE A 191 -2.64 -10.96 4.89
N LEU A 192 -1.95 -12.10 4.87
CA LEU A 192 -0.70 -12.28 4.15
C LEU A 192 -0.87 -13.25 2.98
N SER A 193 -0.39 -12.85 1.81
CA SER A 193 -0.27 -13.73 0.65
C SER A 193 1.03 -14.53 0.74
N THR A 194 0.91 -15.84 0.99
CA THR A 194 2.07 -16.72 1.22
C THR A 194 2.10 -17.85 0.20
N GLY A 195 3.23 -18.54 0.12
CA GLY A 195 3.38 -19.63 -0.84
C GLY A 195 3.39 -19.14 -2.30
N SER A 196 3.77 -20.05 -3.19
CA SER A 196 3.91 -19.78 -4.62
C SER A 196 3.50 -21.00 -5.43
N ASN A 197 3.43 -20.87 -6.74
CA ASN A 197 3.07 -21.97 -7.64
C ASN A 197 3.88 -23.24 -7.29
N PRO A 198 3.23 -24.38 -6.96
CA PRO A 198 1.85 -24.73 -7.29
C PRO A 198 0.77 -24.49 -6.22
N VAL A 199 1.14 -24.09 -5.00
CA VAL A 199 0.18 -23.90 -3.91
C VAL A 199 0.21 -22.44 -3.45
N PHE A 200 -0.84 -21.72 -3.80
CA PHE A 200 -1.05 -20.36 -3.30
C PHE A 200 -1.80 -20.43 -1.97
N GLU A 201 -1.20 -19.87 -0.94
CA GLU A 201 -1.75 -19.85 0.41
C GLU A 201 -1.97 -18.41 0.88
N PHE A 202 -2.82 -18.27 1.88
CA PHE A 202 -3.07 -17.01 2.55
C PHE A 202 -3.12 -17.25 4.06
N GLU A 203 -2.42 -16.44 4.82
CA GLU A 203 -2.40 -16.54 6.28
C GLU A 203 -3.07 -15.32 6.90
N THR A 204 -3.92 -15.56 7.90
CA THR A 204 -4.50 -14.50 8.71
C THR A 204 -3.83 -14.45 10.08
N TRP A 205 -3.55 -13.25 10.55
CA TRP A 205 -2.87 -13.02 11.83
C TRP A 205 -3.63 -11.96 12.62
N ILE A 206 -4.09 -12.34 13.80
CA ILE A 206 -4.85 -11.45 14.69
C ILE A 206 -3.88 -10.60 15.49
N ASN A 207 -4.10 -9.29 15.49
CA ASN A 207 -3.35 -8.34 16.30
C ASN A 207 -3.96 -8.26 17.71
N THR A 208 -3.11 -8.22 18.71
CA THR A 208 -3.51 -7.90 20.09
C THR A 208 -2.43 -7.02 20.69
N ASP A 209 -2.70 -5.71 20.76
CA ASP A 209 -1.78 -4.69 21.31
C ASP A 209 -0.37 -4.73 20.69
N GLY A 210 -0.28 -4.86 19.35
CA GLY A 210 0.99 -4.95 18.64
C GLY A 210 1.64 -6.33 18.72
N ASN A 211 0.85 -7.39 18.88
CA ASN A 211 1.34 -8.76 18.83
C ASN A 211 0.48 -9.63 17.93
N PHE A 212 1.09 -10.17 16.88
CA PHE A 212 0.39 -10.98 15.89
C PHE A 212 0.40 -12.47 16.23
N THR A 213 -0.79 -13.05 16.31
CA THR A 213 -0.98 -14.50 16.44
C THR A 213 -1.62 -15.07 15.19
N LYS A 214 -1.02 -16.11 14.61
CA LYS A 214 -1.58 -16.79 13.44
C LYS A 214 -2.93 -17.42 13.80
N ASN A 215 -3.96 -17.13 13.00
CA ASN A 215 -5.32 -17.63 13.20
C ASN A 215 -5.60 -18.85 12.31
N TYR A 216 -5.77 -18.65 11.00
CA TYR A 216 -5.94 -19.74 10.06
C TYR A 216 -5.13 -19.53 8.77
N THR A 217 -5.12 -20.56 7.92
CA THR A 217 -4.50 -20.55 6.59
C THR A 217 -5.52 -21.02 5.57
N LEU A 218 -5.73 -20.21 4.54
CA LEU A 218 -6.57 -20.50 3.38
C LEU A 218 -5.70 -20.94 2.22
N LYS A 219 -6.24 -21.79 1.35
CA LYS A 219 -5.59 -22.17 0.09
C LYS A 219 -6.41 -21.62 -1.06
N ALA A 220 -5.74 -21.18 -2.12
CA ALA A 220 -6.44 -20.90 -3.36
C ALA A 220 -7.08 -22.20 -3.91
N PRO A 221 -8.14 -22.08 -4.72
CA PRO A 221 -8.76 -23.22 -5.39
C PRO A 221 -7.75 -24.06 -6.20
N GLU A 222 -8.12 -25.30 -6.51
CA GLU A 222 -7.28 -26.18 -7.31
C GLU A 222 -7.12 -25.69 -8.76
N ASN A 223 -6.05 -26.13 -9.42
CA ASN A 223 -5.75 -25.83 -10.84
C ASN A 223 -5.53 -24.34 -11.15
N ILE A 224 -5.18 -23.54 -10.14
CA ILE A 224 -4.78 -22.14 -10.34
C ILE A 224 -3.30 -22.04 -10.71
N LYS A 225 -3.01 -21.31 -11.78
CA LYS A 225 -1.66 -21.03 -12.26
C LYS A 225 -1.14 -19.68 -11.80
N ARG A 226 -2.04 -18.70 -11.65
CA ARG A 226 -1.73 -17.37 -11.15
C ARG A 226 -2.85 -16.83 -10.28
N VAL A 227 -2.48 -16.12 -9.24
CA VAL A 227 -3.38 -15.35 -8.38
C VAL A 227 -3.07 -13.88 -8.61
N GLY A 228 -4.12 -13.09 -8.80
CA GLY A 228 -4.02 -11.64 -8.93
C GLY A 228 -4.07 -10.96 -7.57
N GLN A 229 -4.36 -9.66 -7.59
CA GLN A 229 -4.41 -8.83 -6.39
C GLN A 229 -5.74 -9.02 -5.65
N SER A 230 -5.66 -9.39 -4.38
CA SER A 230 -6.81 -9.49 -3.48
C SER A 230 -7.48 -8.14 -3.28
N ALA A 231 -8.81 -8.14 -3.13
CA ALA A 231 -9.57 -6.98 -2.68
C ALA A 231 -10.47 -7.37 -1.50
N PHE A 232 -10.57 -6.48 -0.51
CA PHE A 232 -11.39 -6.67 0.69
C PHE A 232 -12.43 -5.56 0.77
N VAL A 233 -13.70 -5.91 0.63
CA VAL A 233 -14.83 -4.96 0.62
C VAL A 233 -16.07 -5.68 1.12
N ASP A 234 -16.89 -5.00 1.90
CA ASP A 234 -18.25 -5.43 2.24
C ASP A 234 -19.17 -5.17 1.02
N PHE A 235 -19.40 -6.16 0.16
CA PHE A 235 -20.16 -5.98 -1.08
C PHE A 235 -21.67 -6.04 -0.88
N ASP A 236 -22.15 -6.72 0.15
CA ASP A 236 -23.58 -6.89 0.43
C ASP A 236 -24.11 -6.06 1.60
N GLY A 237 -23.22 -5.34 2.29
CA GLY A 237 -23.55 -4.41 3.37
C GLY A 237 -23.84 -5.08 4.71
N ASP A 238 -23.32 -6.30 4.93
CA ASP A 238 -23.56 -7.08 6.15
C ASP A 238 -22.63 -6.69 7.33
N GLY A 239 -21.67 -5.80 7.09
CA GLY A 239 -20.68 -5.36 8.07
C GLY A 239 -19.52 -6.34 8.25
N SER A 240 -19.34 -7.29 7.34
CA SER A 240 -18.21 -8.20 7.22
C SER A 240 -17.46 -7.89 5.92
N GLN A 241 -16.14 -8.03 5.92
CA GLN A 241 -15.36 -7.75 4.73
C GLN A 241 -15.26 -9.02 3.88
N ASP A 242 -15.77 -8.97 2.65
CA ASP A 242 -15.63 -10.06 1.70
C ASP A 242 -14.25 -10.04 1.04
N HIS A 243 -13.73 -11.21 0.69
CA HIS A 243 -12.48 -11.36 -0.05
C HIS A 243 -12.76 -11.71 -1.52
N LEU A 244 -12.34 -10.83 -2.43
CA LEU A 244 -12.28 -11.12 -3.86
C LEU A 244 -10.88 -11.56 -4.26
N LEU A 245 -10.80 -12.70 -4.94
CA LEU A 245 -9.56 -13.27 -5.47
C LEU A 245 -9.64 -13.50 -6.98
N PRO A 246 -9.08 -12.60 -7.81
CA PRO A 246 -8.92 -12.85 -9.24
C PRO A 246 -7.85 -13.92 -9.46
N VAL A 247 -8.09 -14.84 -10.39
CA VAL A 247 -7.18 -15.95 -10.70
C VAL A 247 -7.10 -16.24 -12.20
N CYS A 248 -6.01 -16.89 -12.60
CA CYS A 248 -5.82 -17.50 -13.90
C CYS A 248 -5.63 -19.01 -13.73
N MET A 249 -6.39 -19.81 -14.49
CA MET A 249 -6.30 -21.28 -14.52
C MET A 249 -5.27 -21.77 -15.55
N ASP A 250 -4.75 -20.87 -16.37
CA ASP A 250 -3.71 -21.11 -17.37
C ASP A 250 -2.64 -20.02 -17.34
N ASP A 251 -1.43 -20.33 -17.85
CA ASP A 251 -0.30 -19.39 -17.80
C ASP A 251 -0.52 -18.14 -18.65
N ALA A 252 -1.32 -18.24 -19.71
CA ALA A 252 -1.68 -17.11 -20.56
C ALA A 252 -2.85 -16.29 -20.01
N CYS A 253 -3.46 -16.71 -18.89
CA CYS A 253 -4.67 -16.11 -18.32
C CYS A 253 -5.83 -15.98 -19.31
N THR A 254 -5.96 -16.91 -20.26
CA THR A 254 -7.13 -16.97 -21.16
C THR A 254 -8.34 -17.59 -20.47
N LYS A 255 -8.12 -18.37 -19.40
CA LYS A 255 -9.13 -18.90 -18.51
C LYS A 255 -8.97 -18.26 -17.14
N SER A 256 -9.82 -17.30 -16.82
CA SER A 256 -9.80 -16.55 -15.57
C SER A 256 -11.12 -16.63 -14.82
N ALA A 257 -11.05 -16.51 -13.50
CA ALA A 257 -12.22 -16.38 -12.63
C ALA A 257 -11.94 -15.34 -11.53
N ILE A 258 -12.99 -14.84 -10.91
CA ILE A 258 -12.91 -14.06 -9.68
C ILE A 258 -13.69 -14.86 -8.64
N TYR A 259 -13.00 -15.31 -7.60
CA TYR A 259 -13.62 -15.96 -6.46
C TYR A 259 -14.06 -14.92 -5.44
N LEU A 260 -15.19 -15.18 -4.79
CA LEU A 260 -15.69 -14.42 -3.65
C LEU A 260 -15.71 -15.38 -2.46
N SER A 261 -15.05 -14.99 -1.38
CA SER A 261 -15.07 -15.70 -0.11
C SER A 261 -15.69 -14.80 0.95
N LYS A 262 -16.75 -15.28 1.59
CA LYS A 262 -17.44 -14.58 2.68
C LYS A 262 -17.03 -15.14 4.04
N PRO A 263 -16.73 -14.30 5.04
CA PRO A 263 -16.47 -14.79 6.40
C PRO A 263 -17.69 -15.54 6.96
N GLY A 264 -17.53 -16.83 7.29
CA GLY A 264 -18.56 -17.62 7.98
C GLY A 264 -19.51 -18.44 7.09
N GLU A 265 -19.42 -18.34 5.76
CA GLU A 265 -20.01 -19.32 4.85
C GLU A 265 -18.98 -20.43 4.57
N PRO A 266 -19.33 -21.72 4.71
CA PRO A 266 -18.45 -22.80 4.24
C PRO A 266 -18.34 -22.74 2.70
N GLU A 267 -17.12 -22.91 2.20
CA GLU A 267 -16.81 -23.08 0.76
C GLU A 267 -17.65 -24.17 0.10
#